data_AF-A0A699SVF5-F1
#
_entry.id   AF-A0A699SVF5-F1
#
_cell.length_a   1.000
_cell.length_b   1.000
_cell.length_c   1.000
_cell.angle_alpha   90.00
_cell.angle_beta   90.00
_cell.angle_gamma   90.00
#
_symmetry.space_group_name_H-M   'P 1'
#
loop_
_entity.id
_entity.type
_entity.pdbx_description
1 polymer ?
#
loop_
_entity_poly.entity_id
_entity_poly.type
_entity_poly.pdbx_seq_one_letter_code
_entity_poly.pdbx_strand_id
1 'polypeptide(L)'
;IKEAQKDDDELWAIVQNVEYGKHTEFSVDDDGVVWFEDRLCVPSDQALLEKVMTEAHSSSFTVHPGSTKMYRDLKQYFWWNGMKQDVATFVSKCMTCQQEAWGIRLKFSTSFHPQTDGQS
;
A
#
# COMPACT_ATOMS: atom_id res chain seq x y z
N ILE A 1 10.05 -2.56 -10.48
CA ILE A 1 10.71 -2.54 -9.15
C ILE A 1 12.17 -2.95 -9.30
N LYS A 2 12.52 -4.23 -9.50
CA LYS A 2 13.93 -4.69 -9.61
C LYS A 2 14.80 -3.86 -10.56
N GLU A 3 14.38 -3.69 -11.81
CA GLU A 3 15.15 -2.88 -12.78
C GLU A 3 15.30 -1.42 -12.36
N ALA A 4 14.24 -0.83 -11.78
CA ALA A 4 14.25 0.56 -11.33
C ALA A 4 15.13 0.79 -10.08
N GLN A 5 15.53 -0.28 -9.36
CA GLN A 5 16.48 -0.14 -8.24
C GLN A 5 17.88 0.26 -8.71
N LYS A 6 18.25 -0.06 -9.95
CA LYS A 6 19.58 0.22 -10.50
C LYS A 6 19.84 1.72 -10.68
N ASP A 7 18.76 2.49 -10.84
CA ASP A 7 18.80 3.93 -11.10
C ASP A 7 18.46 4.76 -9.83
N ASP A 8 18.36 4.12 -8.66
CA ASP A 8 17.96 4.77 -7.41
C ASP A 8 19.17 5.10 -6.53
N ASP A 9 19.48 6.40 -6.40
CA ASP A 9 20.60 6.91 -5.61
C ASP A 9 20.50 6.57 -4.12
N GLU A 10 19.29 6.51 -3.56
CA GLU A 10 19.04 6.23 -2.14
C GLU A 10 19.28 4.74 -1.84
N LEU A 11 18.79 3.85 -2.70
CA LEU A 11 19.07 2.42 -2.61
C LEU A 11 20.56 2.14 -2.84
N TRP A 12 21.22 2.85 -3.75
CA TRP A 12 22.66 2.70 -3.96
C TRP A 12 23.47 3.08 -2.71
N ALA A 13 23.10 4.16 -2.03
CA ALA A 13 23.72 4.53 -0.76
C ALA A 13 23.51 3.45 0.32
N ILE A 14 22.33 2.80 0.34
CA ILE A 14 22.06 1.67 1.23
C ILE A 14 22.97 0.48 0.90
N VAL A 15 23.11 0.12 -0.39
CA VAL A 15 23.99 -0.98 -0.84
C VAL A 15 25.43 -0.76 -0.37
N GLN A 16 25.98 0.45 -0.56
CA GLN A 16 27.33 0.76 -0.08
C GLN A 16 27.44 0.56 1.44
N ASN A 17 26.46 1.04 2.19
CA ASN A 17 26.46 0.92 3.65
C ASN A 17 26.32 -0.53 4.14
N VAL A 18 25.66 -1.41 3.38
CA VAL A 18 25.63 -2.86 3.63
C VAL A 18 27.02 -3.47 3.44
N GLU A 19 27.74 -3.11 2.37
CA GLU A 19 29.11 -3.58 2.14
C GLU A 19 30.08 -3.15 3.25
N TYR A 20 29.89 -1.96 3.81
CA TYR A 20 30.66 -1.46 4.96
C TYR A 20 30.21 -2.02 6.32
N GLY A 21 29.22 -2.92 6.36
CA GLY A 21 28.73 -3.57 7.58
C GLY A 21 27.96 -2.65 8.54
N LYS A 22 27.45 -1.50 8.07
CA LYS A 22 26.75 -0.51 8.91
C LYS A 22 25.25 -0.76 9.04
N HIS A 23 24.64 -1.50 8.11
CA HIS A 23 23.21 -1.77 8.08
C HIS A 23 22.94 -3.26 7.99
N THR A 24 22.64 -3.90 9.14
CA THR A 24 22.42 -5.36 9.21
C THR A 24 21.01 -5.78 8.80
N GLU A 25 20.09 -4.84 8.64
CA GLU A 25 18.69 -5.12 8.25
C GLU A 25 18.51 -5.16 6.72
N PHE A 26 19.46 -4.61 5.96
CA PHE A 26 19.40 -4.63 4.50
C PHE A 26 20.30 -5.74 3.93
N SER A 27 19.87 -6.32 2.82
CA SER A 27 20.65 -7.31 2.08
C SER A 27 20.50 -7.10 0.58
N VAL A 28 21.47 -7.61 -0.17
CA VAL A 28 21.47 -7.62 -1.63
C VAL A 28 21.58 -9.06 -2.08
N ASP A 29 20.69 -9.51 -2.97
CA ASP A 29 20.73 -10.87 -3.52
C ASP A 29 21.68 -11.00 -4.72
N ASP A 30 21.81 -12.22 -5.25
CA ASP A 30 22.68 -12.53 -6.40
C ASP A 30 22.28 -11.78 -7.68
N ASP A 31 21.03 -11.31 -7.78
CA ASP A 31 20.51 -10.52 -8.90
C ASP A 31 20.76 -9.01 -8.71
N GLY A 32 21.40 -8.61 -7.60
CA GLY A 32 21.63 -7.21 -7.24
C GLY A 32 20.39 -6.49 -6.71
N VAL A 33 19.37 -7.24 -6.28
CA VAL A 33 18.12 -6.67 -5.75
C VAL A 33 18.29 -6.34 -4.28
N VAL A 34 17.87 -5.13 -3.88
CA VAL A 34 17.92 -4.68 -2.49
C VAL A 34 16.67 -5.12 -1.73
N TRP A 35 16.90 -5.71 -0.56
CA TRP A 35 15.90 -6.19 0.38
C TRP A 35 16.09 -5.54 1.75
N PHE A 36 14.99 -5.28 2.45
CA PHE A 36 14.97 -4.93 3.87
C PHE A 36 14.31 -6.07 4.65
N GLU A 37 15.10 -6.80 5.44
CA GLU A 37 14.72 -8.11 5.97
C GLU A 37 14.22 -9.00 4.81
N ASP A 38 12.97 -9.46 4.85
CA ASP A 38 12.34 -10.28 3.80
C ASP A 38 11.47 -9.46 2.82
N ARG A 39 11.66 -8.13 2.76
CA ARG A 39 10.79 -7.21 2.01
C ARG A 39 11.51 -6.56 0.85
N LEU A 40 10.86 -6.53 -0.31
CA LEU A 40 11.43 -5.95 -1.52
C LEU A 40 11.46 -4.43 -1.39
N CYS A 41 12.63 -3.83 -1.54
CA CYS A 41 12.77 -2.37 -1.54
C CYS A 41 12.15 -1.78 -2.81
N VAL A 42 11.22 -0.85 -2.67
CA VAL A 42 10.66 -0.11 -3.80
C VAL A 42 11.48 1.18 -3.94
N PRO A 43 12.05 1.45 -5.13
CA PRO A 43 12.70 2.71 -5.43
C PRO A 43 11.81 3.93 -5.16
N SER A 44 12.43 5.06 -4.88
CA SER A 44 11.81 6.39 -4.73
C SER A 44 11.32 6.97 -6.09
N ASP A 45 10.82 6.10 -6.96
CA ASP A 45 10.12 6.45 -8.20
C ASP A 45 8.63 6.65 -7.89
N GLN A 46 8.18 7.89 -7.96
CA GLN A 46 6.80 8.27 -7.66
C GLN A 46 5.76 7.51 -8.50
N ALA A 47 6.02 7.27 -9.79
CA ALA A 47 5.10 6.55 -10.66
C ALA A 47 5.00 5.08 -10.27
N LEU A 48 6.11 4.49 -9.83
CA LEU A 48 6.16 3.11 -9.33
C LEU A 48 5.44 2.98 -7.98
N LEU A 49 5.69 3.91 -7.05
CA LEU A 49 5.00 3.97 -5.75
C LEU A 49 3.48 4.12 -5.95
N GLU A 50 3.05 5.01 -6.84
CA GLU A 50 1.64 5.20 -7.17
C GLU A 50 1.02 3.93 -7.76
N LYS A 51 1.73 3.20 -8.62
CA LYS A 51 1.25 1.93 -9.17
C LYS A 51 1.07 0.87 -8.09
N VAL A 52 2.06 0.68 -7.23
CA VAL A 52 2.00 -0.26 -6.10
C VAL A 52 0.82 0.08 -5.17
N MET A 53 0.66 1.37 -4.84
CA MET A 53 -0.44 1.84 -4.01
C MET A 53 -1.80 1.68 -4.69
N THR A 54 -1.90 1.94 -5.98
CA THR A 54 -3.14 1.79 -6.77
C THR A 54 -3.57 0.33 -6.83
N GLU A 55 -2.66 -0.60 -7.08
CA GLU A 55 -2.94 -2.04 -7.10
C GLU A 55 -3.42 -2.54 -5.72
N ALA A 56 -2.75 -2.13 -4.64
CA ALA A 56 -3.17 -2.47 -3.28
C ALA A 56 -4.53 -1.86 -2.90
N HIS A 57 -4.83 -0.65 -3.39
CA HIS A 57 -6.10 0.03 -3.15
C HIS A 57 -7.27 -0.56 -3.97
N SER A 58 -6.99 -1.09 -5.16
CA SER A 58 -7.99 -1.61 -6.11
C SER A 58 -8.32 -3.10 -5.92
N SER A 59 -7.72 -3.75 -4.91
CA SER A 59 -7.99 -5.15 -4.59
C SER A 59 -9.50 -5.38 -4.38
N SER A 60 -10.08 -6.20 -5.25
CA SER A 60 -11.53 -6.31 -5.53
C SER A 60 -12.38 -6.82 -4.35
N PHE A 61 -11.76 -7.14 -3.22
CA PHE A 61 -12.39 -7.83 -2.09
C PHE A 61 -12.52 -6.97 -0.82
N THR A 62 -12.17 -5.69 -0.87
CA THR A 62 -12.19 -4.84 0.32
C THR A 62 -13.00 -3.58 0.10
N VAL A 63 -14.04 -3.39 0.93
CA VAL A 63 -14.56 -2.05 1.26
C VAL A 63 -13.34 -1.16 1.51
N HIS A 64 -13.24 -0.07 0.75
CA HIS A 64 -12.01 0.70 0.55
C HIS A 64 -11.08 0.70 1.78
N PRO A 65 -9.89 0.07 1.69
CA PRO A 65 -9.02 -0.07 2.84
C PRO A 65 -8.55 1.31 3.31
N GLY A 66 -8.82 1.63 4.57
CA GLY A 66 -8.21 2.80 5.22
C GLY A 66 -6.68 2.68 5.25
N SER A 67 -5.99 3.79 5.51
CA SER A 67 -4.53 3.89 5.48
C SER A 67 -3.82 2.83 6.33
N THR A 68 -4.37 2.48 7.49
CA THR A 68 -3.83 1.43 8.37
C THR A 68 -3.83 0.06 7.71
N LYS A 69 -4.94 -0.32 7.06
CA LYS A 69 -5.04 -1.63 6.40
C LYS A 69 -4.10 -1.68 5.20
N MET A 70 -4.13 -0.65 4.36
CA MET A 70 -3.26 -0.55 3.20
C MET A 70 -1.78 -0.62 3.57
N TYR A 71 -1.35 0.10 4.62
CA TYR A 71 0.02 0.02 5.12
C TYR A 71 0.37 -1.39 5.59
N ARG A 72 -0.52 -2.05 6.36
CA ARG A 72 -0.29 -3.42 6.85
C ARG A 72 -0.18 -4.45 5.74
N ASP A 73 -0.97 -4.31 4.68
CA ASP A 73 -0.96 -5.22 3.54
C ASP A 73 0.33 -5.03 2.73
N LEU A 74 0.70 -3.78 2.42
CA LEU A 74 1.91 -3.47 1.67
C LEU A 74 3.19 -3.83 2.45
N LYS A 75 3.23 -3.57 3.77
CA LYS A 75 4.40 -3.83 4.62
C LYS A 75 4.77 -5.32 4.67
N GLN A 76 3.88 -6.24 4.31
CA GLN A 76 4.21 -7.67 4.28
C GLN A 76 5.22 -8.03 3.19
N TYR A 77 5.25 -7.26 2.09
CA TYR A 77 6.02 -7.60 0.90
C TYR A 77 7.00 -6.50 0.49
N PHE A 78 6.71 -5.25 0.86
CA PHE A 78 7.43 -4.08 0.37
C PHE A 78 7.98 -3.23 1.50
N TRP A 79 9.05 -2.51 1.19
CA TRP A 79 9.63 -1.46 2.01
C TRP A 79 10.06 -0.29 1.11
N TRP A 80 9.90 0.94 1.57
CA TRP A 80 10.56 2.13 1.02
C TRP A 80 10.63 3.21 2.09
N ASN A 81 11.52 4.18 1.89
CA ASN A 81 11.62 5.31 2.81
C ASN A 81 10.34 6.16 2.74
N GLY A 82 9.76 6.53 3.89
CA GLY A 82 8.52 7.31 3.91
C GLY A 82 7.20 6.53 3.69
N MET A 83 7.24 5.20 3.55
CA MET A 83 6.08 4.34 3.25
C MET A 83 4.78 4.66 4.01
N LYS A 84 4.84 4.91 5.31
CA LYS A 84 3.64 5.26 6.10
C LYS A 84 3.02 6.59 5.65
N GLN A 85 3.86 7.58 5.36
CA GLN A 85 3.44 8.92 4.96
C GLN A 85 2.84 8.90 3.55
N ASP A 86 3.44 8.15 2.63
CA ASP A 86 2.93 8.03 1.26
C ASP A 86 1.58 7.32 1.23
N VAL A 87 1.43 6.23 1.97
CA VAL A 87 0.14 5.53 2.09
C VAL A 87 -0.93 6.44 2.69
N ALA A 88 -0.61 7.20 3.72
CA ALA A 88 -1.55 8.16 4.30
C ALA A 88 -1.96 9.25 3.30
N THR A 89 -0.99 9.77 2.54
CA THR A 89 -1.21 10.79 1.51
C THR A 89 -1.99 10.26 0.32
N PHE A 90 -1.78 9.01 -0.06
CA PHE A 90 -2.51 8.35 -1.14
C PHE A 90 -3.98 8.13 -0.77
N VAL A 91 -4.23 7.55 0.41
CA VAL A 91 -5.60 7.28 0.88
C VAL A 91 -6.36 8.58 1.14
N SER A 92 -5.71 9.63 1.61
CA SER A 92 -6.38 10.93 1.84
C SER A 92 -6.89 11.56 0.54
N LYS A 93 -6.28 11.25 -0.62
CA LYS A 93 -6.75 11.71 -1.94
C LYS A 93 -7.92 10.89 -2.49
N CYS A 94 -8.27 9.75 -1.90
CA CYS A 94 -9.39 8.92 -2.34
C CYS A 94 -10.72 9.46 -1.80
N MET A 95 -11.57 9.99 -2.70
CA MET A 95 -12.89 10.54 -2.35
C MET A 95 -13.78 9.53 -1.62
N THR A 96 -13.76 8.25 -2.03
CA THR A 96 -14.57 7.21 -1.38
C THR A 96 -14.06 6.90 0.03
N CYS A 97 -12.74 6.85 0.24
CA CYS A 97 -12.16 6.72 1.59
C CYS A 97 -12.50 7.91 2.49
N GLN A 98 -12.54 9.11 1.92
CA GLN A 98 -12.97 10.29 2.67
C GLN A 98 -14.42 10.10 3.12
N GLN A 99 -15.36 9.76 2.24
CA GLN A 99 -16.78 9.63 2.58
C GLN A 99 -17.04 8.66 3.75
N GLU A 100 -16.32 7.54 3.79
CA GLU A 100 -16.36 6.58 4.92
C GLU A 100 -15.79 7.18 6.21
N ALA A 101 -14.68 7.92 6.12
CA ALA A 101 -14.05 8.57 7.27
C ALA A 101 -14.89 9.74 7.85
N TRP A 102 -15.64 10.46 7.00
CA TRP A 102 -16.52 11.56 7.39
C TRP A 102 -17.89 11.10 7.93
N GLY A 103 -18.14 9.78 8.00
CA GLY A 103 -19.37 9.25 8.58
C GLY A 103 -20.65 9.59 7.81
N ILE A 104 -20.54 10.04 6.55
CA ILE A 104 -21.68 10.29 5.68
C ILE A 104 -22.13 8.95 5.07
N ARG A 105 -22.54 8.04 5.96
CA ARG A 105 -23.31 6.86 5.54
C ARG A 105 -24.67 7.38 5.11
N LEU A 106 -24.82 7.68 3.82
CA LEU A 106 -26.13 7.73 3.18
C LEU A 106 -26.76 6.37 3.49
N LYS A 107 -27.70 6.36 4.43
CA LYS A 107 -28.52 5.18 4.73
C LYS A 107 -29.33 4.93 3.47
N PHE A 108 -28.82 4.11 2.56
CA PHE A 108 -29.67 3.46 1.56
C PHE A 108 -30.61 2.57 2.36
N SER A 109 -31.79 3.11 2.63
CA SER A 109 -32.92 2.45 3.28
C SER A 109 -33.37 1.30 2.37
N THR A 110 -32.96 0.08 2.67
CA THR A 110 -33.65 -1.10 2.18
C THR A 110 -34.71 -1.48 3.20
N SER A 111 -35.84 -0.75 3.16
CA SER A 111 -37.06 -1.23 3.80
C SER A 111 -37.56 -2.44 3.00
N PHE A 112 -37.09 -3.62 3.38
CA PHE A 112 -37.64 -4.89 2.90
C PHE A 112 -38.97 -5.11 3.62
N HIS A 113 -40.09 -4.82 2.95
CA HIS A 113 -41.42 -5.24 3.40
C HIS A 113 -41.78 -6.54 2.68
N PRO A 114 -41.84 -7.70 3.36
CA PRO A 114 -42.53 -8.85 2.83
C PRO A 114 -44.04 -8.65 3.03
N GLN A 115 -44.77 -8.40 1.94
CA GLN A 115 -46.22 -8.50 1.97
C GLN A 115 -46.58 -9.98 1.87
N THR A 116 -47.05 -10.55 2.97
CA THR A 116 -47.67 -11.88 2.94
C THR A 116 -49.10 -11.71 2.45
N ASP A 117 -49.35 -12.09 1.21
CA ASP A 117 -50.72 -12.21 0.69
C ASP A 117 -51.38 -13.42 1.37
N GLY A 118 -52.29 -13.12 2.30
CA GLY A 118 -53.07 -14.10 3.02
C GLY A 118 -54.46 -13.54 3.29
N GLN A 119 -55.32 -13.56 2.27
CA GLN A 119 -56.76 -13.43 2.45
C GLN A 119 -57.49 -14.57 1.73
N SER A 120 -58.15 -15.35 2.60
CA SER A 120 -59.18 -16.39 2.50
C SER A 120 -59.90 -16.61 1.17
#